data_AF-A0A085WLE6-F1
#
_entry.id   AF-A0A085WLE6-F1
#
_cell.length_a   1.000
_cell.length_b   1.000
_cell.length_c   1.000
_cell.angle_alpha   90.00
_cell.angle_beta   90.00
_cell.angle_gamma   90.00
#
_symmetry.space_group_name_H-M   'P 1'
#
loop_
_entity.id
_entity.type
_entity.pdbx_description
1 polymer ?
#
loop_
_entity_poly.entity_id
_entity_poly.type
_entity_poly.pdbx_seq_one_letter_code
_entity_poly.pdbx_strand_id
1 'polypeptide(L)'
;MKTLRIALAVPTLLLATASFAEPSDTGATREVADFNGVEVSNGISAKVKVGPKSVRISGDEKRVGQVRTEVVDGKLVVQMEKKSWFGGGSSKGIEVTISNPQVTSVSASGGASIDAEASAANTFSAEASGGAVISVRNVDAKKVEVEVSGGGEATLKGRADTVDVEASGGAVVNAQELSHKSLDVEASGGTVVNANPTDRIEADLSGGCVVNVASAPAQREVESSGGSVVHYSKK
;
A
#
# COMPACT_ATOMS: atom_id res chain seq x y z
N MET A 1 15.96 14.46 84.52
CA MET A 1 16.29 15.34 83.37
C MET A 1 15.34 14.99 82.24
N LYS A 2 14.43 15.91 81.89
CA LYS A 2 13.32 15.71 80.95
C LYS A 2 13.82 15.95 79.52
N THR A 3 13.68 15.00 78.60
CA THR A 3 14.00 15.19 77.19
C THR A 3 12.73 15.36 76.37
N LEU A 4 12.60 16.56 75.79
CA LEU A 4 11.50 17.05 74.99
C LEU A 4 11.63 16.46 73.57
N ARG A 5 10.63 15.72 73.09
CA ARG A 5 10.57 15.24 71.69
C ARG A 5 9.69 16.22 70.89
N ILE A 6 10.32 16.96 70.00
CA ILE A 6 9.66 17.87 69.05
C ILE A 6 9.17 17.03 67.88
N ALA A 7 7.85 16.97 67.67
CA ALA A 7 7.22 16.35 66.52
C ALA A 7 7.21 17.36 65.36
N LEU A 8 7.95 17.06 64.28
CA LEU A 8 7.97 17.85 63.05
C LEU A 8 6.87 17.33 62.12
N ALA A 9 5.80 18.11 61.95
CA ALA A 9 4.73 17.81 61.00
C ALA A 9 5.15 18.26 59.59
N VAL A 10 5.33 17.30 58.67
CA VAL A 10 5.61 17.55 57.25
C VAL A 10 4.27 17.62 56.51
N PRO A 11 3.94 18.71 55.80
CA PRO A 11 2.72 18.79 55.02
C PRO A 11 2.87 17.96 53.74
N THR A 12 2.14 16.86 53.64
CA THR A 12 2.00 16.08 52.41
C THR A 12 1.20 16.88 51.38
N LEU A 13 1.90 17.41 50.38
CA LEU A 13 1.33 18.03 49.20
C LEU A 13 0.65 16.94 48.34
N LEU A 14 -0.68 16.94 48.28
CA LEU A 14 -1.45 16.08 47.38
C LEU A 14 -1.17 16.54 45.93
N LEU A 15 -0.33 15.80 45.19
CA LEU A 15 -0.24 15.94 43.74
C LEU A 15 -1.51 15.34 43.14
N ALA A 16 -2.41 16.20 42.65
CA ALA A 16 -3.52 15.78 41.81
C ALA A 16 -2.93 15.23 40.51
N THR A 17 -2.89 13.91 40.36
CA THR A 17 -2.62 13.27 39.08
C THR A 17 -3.81 13.54 38.17
N ALA A 18 -3.68 14.52 37.28
CA ALA A 18 -4.59 14.65 36.16
C ALA A 18 -4.48 13.36 35.34
N SER A 19 -5.45 12.46 35.50
CA SER A 19 -5.64 11.32 34.62
C SER A 19 -5.95 11.91 33.25
N PHE A 20 -4.94 12.01 32.39
CA PHE A 20 -5.17 12.11 30.96
C PHE A 20 -5.90 10.83 30.58
N ALA A 21 -7.20 10.94 30.34
CA ALA A 21 -7.94 9.90 29.65
C ALA A 21 -7.28 9.75 28.29
N GLU A 22 -6.45 8.71 28.13
CA GLU A 22 -6.00 8.29 26.81
C GLU A 22 -7.27 8.07 25.97
N PRO A 23 -7.35 8.64 24.77
CA PRO A 23 -8.45 8.32 23.88
C PRO A 23 -8.48 6.79 23.77
N SER A 24 -9.65 6.19 24.05
CA SER A 24 -9.88 4.76 23.91
C SER A 24 -9.82 4.40 22.44
N ASP A 25 -8.61 4.38 21.91
CA ASP A 25 -8.29 3.87 20.59
C ASP A 25 -8.43 2.35 20.70
N THR A 26 -9.58 1.81 20.27
CA THR A 26 -9.94 0.39 20.27
C THR A 26 -9.06 -0.45 19.33
N GLY A 27 -7.86 0.03 19.04
CA GLY A 27 -6.91 -0.63 18.17
C GLY A 27 -6.11 -1.72 18.89
N ALA A 28 -6.02 -2.90 18.27
CA ALA A 28 -5.21 -4.01 18.73
C ALA A 28 -3.84 -3.98 18.04
N THR A 29 -2.77 -3.96 18.84
CA THR A 29 -1.40 -4.20 18.35
C THR A 29 -1.20 -5.70 18.16
N ARG A 30 -0.59 -6.11 17.04
CA ARG A 30 -0.31 -7.51 16.72
C ARG A 30 1.19 -7.74 16.67
N GLU A 31 1.65 -8.72 17.43
CA GLU A 31 3.00 -9.27 17.30
C GLU A 31 3.04 -10.23 16.11
N VAL A 32 3.94 -9.98 15.17
CA VAL A 32 4.09 -10.78 13.94
C VAL A 32 5.57 -11.04 13.67
N ALA A 33 5.84 -12.10 12.90
CA ALA A 33 7.18 -12.39 12.38
C ALA A 33 7.71 -11.25 11.51
N ASP A 34 8.97 -11.32 11.10
CA ASP A 34 9.53 -10.34 10.18
C ASP A 34 8.95 -10.53 8.77
N PHE A 35 8.71 -9.41 8.10
CA PHE A 35 8.18 -9.34 6.75
C PHE A 35 8.86 -8.18 6.01
N ASN A 36 8.74 -8.14 4.70
CA ASN A 36 9.14 -7.01 3.85
C ASN A 36 8.07 -6.65 2.82
N GLY A 37 7.05 -7.51 2.68
CA GLY A 37 5.86 -7.26 1.90
C GLY A 37 4.60 -7.11 2.76
N VAL A 38 3.59 -6.43 2.23
CA VAL A 38 2.27 -6.29 2.84
C VAL A 38 1.20 -6.72 1.86
N GLU A 39 0.30 -7.61 2.27
CA GLU A 39 -0.85 -8.05 1.50
C GLU A 39 -2.13 -7.76 2.27
N VAL A 40 -3.10 -7.11 1.62
CA VAL A 40 -4.36 -6.69 2.25
C VAL A 40 -5.54 -7.05 1.36
N SER A 41 -6.56 -7.68 1.92
CA SER A 41 -7.73 -8.14 1.16
C SER A 41 -9.07 -7.77 1.79
N ASN A 42 -10.16 -8.07 1.07
CA ASN A 42 -11.54 -8.00 1.56
C ASN A 42 -11.96 -6.61 2.03
N GLY A 43 -11.60 -5.55 1.31
CA GLY A 43 -12.07 -4.20 1.59
C GLY A 43 -11.49 -3.58 2.86
N ILE A 44 -10.34 -4.07 3.33
CA ILE A 44 -9.58 -3.45 4.42
C ILE A 44 -8.79 -2.26 3.88
N SER A 45 -8.68 -1.19 4.67
CA SER A 45 -7.82 -0.04 4.37
C SER A 45 -6.53 -0.13 5.17
N ALA A 46 -5.38 0.01 4.52
CA ALA A 46 -4.08 -0.05 5.18
C ALA A 46 -3.22 1.20 4.90
N LYS A 47 -2.52 1.64 5.94
CA LYS A 47 -1.48 2.67 5.88
C LYS A 47 -0.14 2.02 6.20
N VAL A 48 0.76 1.97 5.22
CA VAL A 48 2.07 1.34 5.34
C VAL A 48 3.15 2.43 5.37
N LYS A 49 4.01 2.43 6.37
CA LYS A 49 5.07 3.43 6.55
C LYS A 49 6.43 2.79 6.75
N VAL A 50 7.48 3.51 6.38
CA VAL A 50 8.85 3.10 6.69
C VAL A 50 9.20 3.54 8.11
N GLY A 51 9.59 2.60 8.98
CA GLY A 51 9.90 2.89 10.38
C GLY A 51 10.09 1.62 11.23
N PRO A 52 10.16 1.73 12.56
CA PRO A 52 10.24 0.55 13.44
C PRO A 52 9.06 -0.40 13.21
N LYS A 53 9.30 -1.72 13.25
CA LYS A 53 8.26 -2.73 12.99
C LYS A 53 7.08 -2.55 13.95
N SER A 54 5.88 -2.37 13.43
CA SER A 54 4.64 -2.26 14.21
C SER A 54 3.42 -2.58 13.34
N VAL A 55 2.45 -3.30 13.89
CA VAL A 55 1.17 -3.59 13.24
C VAL A 55 0.04 -3.27 14.21
N ARG A 56 -0.80 -2.31 13.83
CA ARG A 56 -1.95 -1.86 14.62
C ARG A 56 -3.21 -1.93 13.77
N ILE A 57 -4.25 -2.58 14.28
CA ILE A 57 -5.56 -2.67 13.63
C ILE A 57 -6.53 -1.83 14.44
N SER A 58 -7.21 -0.86 13.83
CA SER A 58 -8.25 -0.04 14.46
C SER A 58 -9.61 -0.23 13.78
N GLY A 59 -10.68 -0.01 14.55
CA GLY A 59 -12.06 -0.19 14.12
C GLY A 59 -12.95 -0.65 15.27
N ASP A 60 -14.19 -1.05 14.95
CA ASP A 60 -15.10 -1.65 15.92
C ASP A 60 -14.51 -2.97 16.46
N GLU A 61 -14.49 -3.13 17.79
CA GLU A 61 -13.86 -4.27 18.49
C GLU A 61 -14.29 -5.64 17.92
N LYS A 62 -15.59 -5.81 17.63
CA LYS A 62 -16.14 -7.04 17.02
C LYS A 62 -15.55 -7.34 15.64
N ARG A 63 -15.26 -6.31 14.85
CA ARG A 63 -14.66 -6.44 13.51
C ARG A 63 -13.15 -6.63 13.61
N VAL A 64 -12.47 -5.92 14.52
CA VAL A 64 -11.03 -6.10 14.79
C VAL A 64 -10.73 -7.55 15.18
N GLY A 65 -11.60 -8.18 15.96
CA GLY A 65 -11.51 -9.60 16.32
C GLY A 65 -11.68 -10.58 15.15
N GLN A 66 -12.18 -10.13 13.99
CA GLN A 66 -12.32 -10.93 12.78
C GLN A 66 -11.17 -10.73 11.78
N VAL A 67 -10.25 -9.80 12.06
CA VAL A 67 -9.07 -9.60 11.21
C VAL A 67 -8.02 -10.64 11.57
N ARG A 68 -7.62 -11.45 10.58
CA ARG A 68 -6.50 -12.38 10.66
C ARG A 68 -5.25 -11.71 10.13
N THR A 69 -4.17 -11.81 10.90
CA THR A 69 -2.84 -11.33 10.53
C THR A 69 -1.86 -12.49 10.63
N GLU A 70 -1.20 -12.81 9.52
CA GLU A 70 -0.18 -13.85 9.46
C GLU A 70 0.93 -13.44 8.50
N VAL A 71 2.14 -13.97 8.69
CA VAL A 71 3.23 -13.77 7.74
C VAL A 71 3.39 -15.06 6.93
N VAL A 72 3.29 -14.94 5.62
CA VAL A 72 3.43 -16.04 4.65
C VAL A 72 4.43 -15.57 3.59
N ASP A 73 5.48 -16.37 3.35
CA ASP A 73 6.53 -16.07 2.35
C ASP A 73 7.13 -14.65 2.44
N GLY A 74 7.28 -14.13 3.66
CA GLY A 74 7.83 -12.78 3.90
C GLY A 74 6.83 -11.63 3.67
N LYS A 75 5.58 -11.92 3.31
CA LYS A 75 4.48 -10.95 3.22
C LYS A 75 3.60 -11.02 4.48
N LEU A 76 3.32 -9.87 5.10
CA LEU A 76 2.28 -9.76 6.12
C LEU A 76 0.91 -9.77 5.43
N VAL A 77 0.18 -10.87 5.57
CA VAL A 77 -1.18 -11.06 5.05
C VAL A 77 -2.20 -10.58 6.08
N VAL A 78 -3.03 -9.62 5.68
CA VAL A 78 -4.09 -9.03 6.50
C VAL A 78 -5.43 -9.20 5.79
N GLN A 79 -6.29 -10.05 6.36
CA GLN A 79 -7.55 -10.45 5.74
C GLN A 79 -8.66 -10.69 6.76
N MET A 80 -9.91 -10.63 6.32
CA MET A 80 -11.06 -10.97 7.16
C MET A 80 -11.22 -12.49 7.29
N GLU A 81 -11.40 -13.00 8.51
CA GLU A 81 -11.77 -14.41 8.72
C GLU A 81 -13.15 -14.69 8.13
N LYS A 82 -13.24 -15.68 7.23
CA LYS A 82 -14.51 -16.19 6.72
C LYS A 82 -15.20 -17.04 7.79
N LYS A 83 -16.03 -16.42 8.64
CA LYS A 83 -16.78 -17.12 9.70
C LYS A 83 -18.26 -17.43 9.42
N SER A 84 -18.79 -17.23 8.20
CA SER A 84 -20.17 -17.69 7.92
C SER A 84 -20.50 -17.95 6.44
N TRP A 85 -21.21 -19.06 6.20
CA TRP A 85 -21.88 -19.45 4.95
C TRP A 85 -23.13 -18.58 4.65
N PHE A 86 -23.59 -17.75 5.61
CA PHE A 86 -24.89 -17.06 5.53
C PHE A 86 -24.86 -15.54 5.87
N GLY A 87 -23.76 -14.83 5.66
CA GLY A 87 -23.80 -13.36 5.80
C GLY A 87 -22.47 -12.67 5.59
N GLY A 88 -22.43 -11.79 4.58
CA GLY A 88 -21.27 -10.96 4.27
C GLY A 88 -20.94 -9.98 5.41
N GLY A 89 -19.85 -10.25 6.11
CA GLY A 89 -19.25 -9.28 7.03
C GLY A 89 -18.71 -8.10 6.25
N SER A 90 -19.22 -6.90 6.52
CA SER A 90 -18.69 -5.67 5.93
C SER A 90 -17.38 -5.30 6.63
N SER A 91 -16.30 -5.19 5.86
CA SER A 91 -14.98 -4.67 6.28
C SER A 91 -14.97 -3.15 6.48
N LYS A 92 -16.09 -2.48 6.21
CA LYS A 92 -16.22 -1.02 6.32
C LYS A 92 -15.85 -0.56 7.72
N GLY A 93 -14.82 0.27 7.81
CA GLY A 93 -14.32 0.84 9.07
C GLY A 93 -13.18 0.08 9.74
N ILE A 94 -12.59 -0.94 9.10
CA ILE A 94 -11.29 -1.49 9.53
C ILE A 94 -10.16 -0.71 8.86
N GLU A 95 -9.27 -0.18 9.69
CA GLU A 95 -8.02 0.44 9.26
C GLU A 95 -6.83 -0.28 9.89
N VAL A 96 -5.78 -0.52 9.10
CA VAL A 96 -4.57 -1.21 9.54
C VAL A 96 -3.38 -0.30 9.32
N THR A 97 -2.70 0.09 10.39
CA THR A 97 -1.44 0.84 10.32
C THR A 97 -0.28 -0.14 10.47
N ILE A 98 0.58 -0.18 9.46
CA ILE A 98 1.75 -1.04 9.38
C ILE A 98 2.98 -0.15 9.26
N SER A 99 3.99 -0.42 10.06
CA SER A 99 5.30 0.23 9.99
C SER A 99 6.35 -0.86 9.88
N ASN A 100 7.33 -0.69 9.01
CA ASN A 100 8.43 -1.63 8.86
C ASN A 100 9.70 -0.96 8.29
N PRO A 101 10.93 -1.38 8.65
CA PRO A 101 12.13 -0.72 8.15
C PRO A 101 12.35 -0.93 6.65
N GLN A 102 11.77 -2.00 6.10
CA GLN A 102 11.84 -2.38 4.69
C GLN A 102 10.44 -2.68 4.17
N VAL A 103 10.03 -1.96 3.14
CA VAL A 103 8.76 -2.14 2.44
C VAL A 103 9.10 -2.25 0.96
N THR A 104 9.19 -3.48 0.47
CA THR A 104 9.61 -3.81 -0.90
C THR A 104 8.47 -4.34 -1.75
N SER A 105 7.33 -4.72 -1.16
CA SER A 105 6.15 -5.10 -1.92
C SER A 105 4.84 -4.75 -1.23
N VAL A 106 3.83 -4.41 -2.02
CA VAL A 106 2.46 -4.20 -1.55
C VAL A 106 1.47 -4.92 -2.48
N SER A 107 0.50 -5.63 -1.91
CA SER A 107 -0.52 -6.36 -2.67
C SER A 107 -1.90 -6.08 -2.08
N ALA A 108 -2.87 -5.72 -2.91
CA ALA A 108 -4.22 -5.38 -2.50
C ALA A 108 -5.26 -6.12 -3.35
N SER A 109 -6.26 -6.72 -2.71
CA SER A 109 -7.33 -7.45 -3.42
C SER A 109 -8.73 -7.25 -2.84
N GLY A 110 -9.75 -7.50 -3.67
CA GLY A 110 -11.15 -7.55 -3.23
C GLY A 110 -11.64 -6.23 -2.60
N GLY A 111 -11.39 -5.11 -3.29
CA GLY A 111 -11.79 -3.77 -2.87
C GLY A 111 -10.97 -3.17 -1.73
N ALA A 112 -9.85 -3.79 -1.35
CA ALA A 112 -8.93 -3.24 -0.35
C ALA A 112 -8.24 -1.95 -0.84
N SER A 113 -7.73 -1.16 0.09
CA SER A 113 -6.93 0.04 -0.24
C SER A 113 -5.63 0.09 0.54
N ILE A 114 -4.55 0.50 -0.11
CA ILE A 114 -3.23 0.68 0.50
C ILE A 114 -2.70 2.08 0.19
N ASP A 115 -2.36 2.85 1.24
CA ASP A 115 -1.48 4.03 1.16
C ASP A 115 -0.13 3.65 1.76
N ALA A 116 0.90 3.58 0.93
CA ALA A 116 2.22 3.08 1.31
C ALA A 116 3.34 4.09 1.08
N GLU A 117 4.34 4.03 1.94
CA GLU A 117 5.68 4.54 1.67
C GLU A 117 6.62 3.36 1.38
N ALA A 118 7.30 3.41 0.24
CA ALA A 118 8.30 2.42 -0.12
C ALA A 118 9.65 2.70 0.58
N SER A 119 10.45 1.65 0.78
CA SER A 119 11.87 1.79 1.13
C SER A 119 12.73 1.61 -0.11
N ALA A 120 13.97 2.13 -0.06
CA ALA A 120 14.94 1.88 -1.12
C ALA A 120 15.17 0.37 -1.34
N ALA A 121 15.13 -0.09 -2.58
CA ALA A 121 15.22 -1.51 -2.92
C ALA A 121 15.89 -1.73 -4.29
N ASN A 122 16.29 -2.97 -4.60
CA ASN A 122 16.63 -3.30 -6.00
C ASN A 122 15.36 -3.42 -6.84
N THR A 123 14.37 -4.13 -6.32
CA THR A 123 13.05 -4.32 -6.94
C THR A 123 11.96 -3.92 -5.95
N PHE A 124 10.96 -3.17 -6.42
CA PHE A 124 9.73 -2.90 -5.69
C PHE A 124 8.54 -3.48 -6.47
N SER A 125 7.63 -4.18 -5.80
CA SER A 125 6.46 -4.80 -6.44
C SER A 125 5.14 -4.23 -5.90
N ALA A 126 4.21 -3.91 -6.80
CA ALA A 126 2.86 -3.46 -6.47
C ALA A 126 1.81 -4.28 -7.23
N GLU A 127 0.94 -4.98 -6.51
CA GLU A 127 -0.07 -5.87 -7.09
C GLU A 127 -1.48 -5.42 -6.68
N ALA A 128 -2.37 -5.07 -7.61
CA ALA A 128 -3.75 -4.68 -7.30
C ALA A 128 -4.77 -5.49 -8.10
N SER A 129 -5.76 -6.10 -7.42
CA SER A 129 -6.80 -6.89 -8.08
C SER A 129 -8.20 -6.69 -7.49
N GLY A 130 -9.24 -7.00 -8.27
CA GLY A 130 -10.61 -7.08 -7.77
C GLY A 130 -11.14 -5.76 -7.19
N GLY A 131 -10.85 -4.62 -7.83
CA GLY A 131 -11.31 -3.29 -7.40
C GLY A 131 -10.46 -2.65 -6.31
N ALA A 132 -9.27 -3.19 -6.04
CA ALA A 132 -8.37 -2.65 -5.05
C ALA A 132 -7.65 -1.38 -5.55
N VAL A 133 -7.27 -0.51 -4.62
CA VAL A 133 -6.57 0.76 -4.92
C VAL A 133 -5.27 0.84 -4.13
N ILE A 134 -4.17 1.05 -4.82
CA ILE A 134 -2.84 1.21 -4.23
C ILE A 134 -2.29 2.60 -4.56
N SER A 135 -1.77 3.30 -3.55
CA SER A 135 -1.01 4.53 -3.69
C SER A 135 0.33 4.37 -2.98
N VAL A 136 1.44 4.48 -3.71
CA VAL A 136 2.79 4.34 -3.18
C VAL A 136 3.58 5.62 -3.39
N ARG A 137 4.15 6.14 -2.31
CA ARG A 137 5.04 7.31 -2.29
C ARG A 137 6.48 6.89 -1.98
N ASN A 138 7.42 7.76 -2.35
CA ASN A 138 8.86 7.60 -2.07
C ASN A 138 9.47 6.32 -2.66
N VAL A 139 8.99 5.86 -3.81
CA VAL A 139 9.62 4.75 -4.54
C VAL A 139 11.06 5.13 -4.90
N ASP A 140 12.00 4.26 -4.56
CA ASP A 140 13.42 4.36 -4.90
C ASP A 140 13.95 2.97 -5.20
N ALA A 141 13.81 2.55 -6.45
CA ALA A 141 14.18 1.21 -6.88
C ALA A 141 14.97 1.22 -8.19
N LYS A 142 15.65 0.12 -8.53
CA LYS A 142 16.16 -0.06 -9.89
C LYS A 142 15.03 -0.52 -10.80
N LYS A 143 14.27 -1.52 -10.34
CA LYS A 143 13.13 -2.09 -11.05
C LYS A 143 11.85 -1.90 -10.24
N VAL A 144 10.77 -1.53 -10.90
CA VAL A 144 9.42 -1.49 -10.32
C VAL A 144 8.54 -2.42 -11.14
N GLU A 145 7.90 -3.38 -10.48
CA GLU A 145 6.97 -4.32 -11.09
C GLU A 145 5.55 -3.96 -10.63
N VAL A 146 4.64 -3.74 -11.58
CA VAL A 146 3.27 -3.32 -11.30
C VAL A 146 2.31 -4.27 -12.00
N GLU A 147 1.57 -5.04 -11.22
CA GLU A 147 0.54 -5.95 -11.71
C GLU A 147 -0.84 -5.43 -11.31
N VAL A 148 -1.69 -5.09 -12.29
CA VAL A 148 -3.06 -4.61 -12.01
C VAL A 148 -4.09 -5.36 -12.82
N SER A 149 -5.06 -5.99 -12.16
CA SER A 149 -6.08 -6.79 -12.83
C SER A 149 -7.50 -6.50 -12.35
N GLY A 150 -8.48 -6.83 -13.20
CA GLY A 150 -9.89 -6.58 -12.90
C GLY A 150 -10.21 -5.08 -12.95
N GLY A 151 -10.72 -4.50 -11.87
CA GLY A 151 -10.97 -3.05 -11.76
C GLY A 151 -10.00 -2.34 -10.82
N GLY A 152 -8.78 -2.84 -10.70
CA GLY A 152 -7.77 -2.30 -9.79
C GLY A 152 -7.14 -0.99 -10.28
N GLU A 153 -6.59 -0.23 -9.34
CA GLU A 153 -5.82 0.99 -9.61
C GLU A 153 -4.52 1.00 -8.82
N ALA A 154 -3.41 1.36 -9.47
CA ALA A 154 -2.12 1.58 -8.81
C ALA A 154 -1.55 2.96 -9.17
N THR A 155 -1.18 3.74 -8.18
CA THR A 155 -0.50 5.03 -8.33
C THR A 155 0.86 4.99 -7.67
N LEU A 156 1.93 5.30 -8.40
CA LEU A 156 3.31 5.24 -7.91
C LEU A 156 4.03 6.57 -8.12
N LYS A 157 4.77 7.02 -7.10
CA LYS A 157 5.55 8.27 -7.10
C LYS A 157 6.96 8.06 -6.57
N GLY A 158 7.96 8.66 -7.22
CA GLY A 158 9.36 8.56 -6.81
C GLY A 158 10.31 8.42 -8.00
N ARG A 159 11.26 7.47 -7.94
CA ARG A 159 12.19 7.15 -9.02
C ARG A 159 12.41 5.64 -9.18
N ALA A 160 12.59 5.23 -10.43
CA ALA A 160 13.00 3.91 -10.86
C ALA A 160 13.96 4.01 -12.05
N ASP A 161 14.73 2.97 -12.37
CA ASP A 161 15.39 2.90 -13.68
C ASP A 161 14.43 2.30 -14.72
N THR A 162 13.82 1.16 -14.39
CA THR A 162 12.87 0.41 -15.24
C THR A 162 11.55 0.21 -14.50
N VAL A 163 10.45 0.32 -15.25
CA VAL A 163 9.09 0.02 -14.79
C VAL A 163 8.48 -1.03 -15.70
N ASP A 164 8.09 -2.16 -15.14
CA ASP A 164 7.39 -3.25 -15.82
C ASP A 164 5.93 -3.20 -15.37
N VAL A 165 5.00 -3.13 -16.33
CA VAL A 165 3.57 -3.03 -16.06
C VAL A 165 2.85 -4.17 -16.75
N GLU A 166 2.21 -5.03 -15.97
CA GLU A 166 1.26 -6.03 -16.45
C GLU A 166 -0.15 -5.63 -16.03
N ALA A 167 -1.02 -5.36 -16.99
CA ALA A 167 -2.34 -4.82 -16.67
C ALA A 167 -3.49 -5.38 -17.53
N SER A 168 -4.50 -5.96 -16.88
CA SER A 168 -5.61 -6.63 -17.58
C SER A 168 -7.00 -6.26 -17.05
N GLY A 169 -8.00 -6.27 -17.93
CA GLY A 169 -9.40 -5.98 -17.57
C GLY A 169 -9.73 -4.50 -17.70
N GLY A 170 -10.16 -3.84 -16.62
CA GLY A 170 -10.41 -2.40 -16.51
C GLY A 170 -9.43 -1.75 -15.55
N ALA A 171 -8.15 -2.11 -15.68
CA ALA A 171 -7.07 -1.69 -14.80
C ALA A 171 -6.59 -0.27 -15.10
N VAL A 172 -6.15 0.45 -14.07
CA VAL A 172 -5.54 1.79 -14.20
C VAL A 172 -4.18 1.83 -13.50
N VAL A 173 -3.15 2.24 -14.22
CA VAL A 173 -1.80 2.42 -13.70
C VAL A 173 -1.35 3.86 -13.89
N ASN A 174 -1.01 4.54 -12.80
CA ASN A 174 -0.57 5.92 -12.77
C ASN A 174 0.88 6.00 -12.26
N ALA A 175 1.82 6.10 -13.20
CA ALA A 175 3.26 6.22 -12.95
C ALA A 175 3.85 7.52 -13.56
N GLN A 176 3.02 8.54 -13.82
CA GLN A 176 3.47 9.82 -14.39
C GLN A 176 4.39 10.62 -13.44
N GLU A 177 4.19 10.45 -12.13
CA GLU A 177 4.99 11.06 -11.07
C GLU A 177 6.14 10.14 -10.58
N LEU A 178 6.35 9.01 -11.26
CA LEU A 178 7.51 8.13 -11.08
C LEU A 178 8.53 8.47 -12.17
N SER A 179 9.70 9.00 -11.80
CA SER A 179 10.78 9.27 -12.76
C SER A 179 11.44 7.95 -13.18
N HIS A 180 11.39 7.58 -14.45
CA HIS A 180 11.96 6.33 -14.97
C HIS A 180 12.49 6.48 -16.40
N LYS A 181 13.44 5.61 -16.77
CA LYS A 181 14.09 5.63 -18.09
C LYS A 181 13.37 4.73 -19.07
N SER A 182 13.07 3.52 -18.62
CA SER A 182 12.48 2.46 -19.43
C SER A 182 11.12 2.06 -18.88
N LEU A 183 10.18 1.81 -19.79
CA LEU A 183 8.84 1.36 -19.49
C LEU A 183 8.50 0.17 -20.39
N ASP A 184 8.15 -0.95 -19.78
CA ASP A 184 7.71 -2.17 -20.45
C ASP A 184 6.25 -2.41 -20.04
N VAL A 185 5.35 -2.51 -21.03
CA VAL A 185 3.91 -2.59 -20.78
C VAL A 185 3.30 -3.78 -21.50
N GLU A 186 2.78 -4.74 -20.75
CA GLU A 186 1.89 -5.77 -21.26
C GLU A 186 0.47 -5.45 -20.78
N ALA A 187 -0.42 -5.09 -21.72
CA ALA A 187 -1.78 -4.74 -21.36
C ALA A 187 -2.85 -5.39 -22.25
N SER A 188 -3.94 -5.81 -21.62
CA SER A 188 -5.09 -6.39 -22.31
C SER A 188 -6.44 -5.90 -21.77
N GLY A 189 -7.45 -5.79 -22.63
CA GLY A 189 -8.79 -5.34 -22.25
C GLY A 189 -8.95 -3.82 -22.36
N GLY A 190 -9.61 -3.18 -21.39
CA GLY A 190 -9.86 -1.74 -21.28
C GLY A 190 -8.92 -1.07 -20.26
N THR A 191 -7.63 -1.35 -20.36
CA THR A 191 -6.61 -0.86 -19.45
C THR A 191 -6.14 0.56 -19.80
N VAL A 192 -5.82 1.37 -18.78
CA VAL A 192 -5.17 2.68 -18.95
C VAL A 192 -3.85 2.72 -18.20
N VAL A 193 -2.77 3.04 -18.90
CA VAL A 193 -1.43 3.24 -18.31
C VAL A 193 -0.98 4.66 -18.57
N ASN A 194 -0.62 5.39 -17.52
CA ASN A 194 -0.13 6.76 -17.60
C ASN A 194 1.32 6.78 -17.08
N ALA A 195 2.30 7.01 -17.95
CA ALA A 195 3.72 6.91 -17.59
C ALA A 195 4.58 7.80 -18.50
N ASN A 196 5.75 8.22 -18.02
CA ASN A 196 6.61 9.18 -18.71
C ASN A 196 8.06 8.67 -18.83
N PRO A 197 8.32 7.58 -19.59
CA PRO A 197 9.67 7.10 -19.82
C PRO A 197 10.51 8.12 -20.59
N THR A 198 11.78 8.28 -20.22
CA THR A 198 12.70 9.21 -20.89
C THR A 198 13.43 8.59 -22.08
N ASP A 199 13.75 7.30 -22.01
CA ASP A 199 14.71 6.67 -22.93
C ASP A 199 14.03 5.66 -23.86
N ARG A 200 13.20 4.76 -23.29
CA ARG A 200 12.60 3.62 -24.00
C ARG A 200 11.18 3.32 -23.54
N ILE A 201 10.34 2.94 -24.50
CA ILE A 201 9.08 2.24 -24.24
C ILE A 201 8.98 0.97 -25.10
N GLU A 202 8.62 -0.14 -24.47
CA GLU A 202 8.13 -1.36 -25.09
C GLU A 202 6.68 -1.59 -24.65
N ALA A 203 5.78 -1.84 -25.59
CA ALA A 203 4.37 -2.00 -25.26
C ALA A 203 3.68 -3.05 -26.13
N ASP A 204 3.17 -4.09 -25.49
CA ASP A 204 2.35 -5.15 -26.05
C ASP A 204 0.90 -4.98 -25.59
N LEU A 205 0.05 -4.51 -26.51
CA LEU A 205 -1.29 -4.02 -26.18
C LEU A 205 -2.37 -4.77 -26.96
N SER A 206 -3.40 -5.24 -26.27
CA SER A 206 -4.54 -5.91 -26.91
C SER A 206 -5.91 -5.44 -26.41
N GLY A 207 -6.87 -5.28 -27.33
CA GLY A 207 -8.29 -5.04 -27.02
C GLY A 207 -8.76 -3.59 -27.07
N GLY A 208 -8.47 -2.79 -26.05
CA GLY A 208 -8.92 -1.41 -25.89
C GLY A 208 -8.02 -0.64 -24.92
N CYS A 209 -6.73 -0.93 -24.95
CA CYS A 209 -5.74 -0.39 -24.03
C CYS A 209 -5.29 1.00 -24.47
N VAL A 210 -5.09 1.90 -23.51
CA VAL A 210 -4.58 3.26 -23.76
C VAL A 210 -3.34 3.48 -22.90
N VAL A 211 -2.21 3.75 -23.54
CA VAL A 211 -0.98 4.15 -22.86
C VAL A 211 -0.72 5.63 -23.14
N ASN A 212 -0.77 6.49 -22.11
CA ASN A 212 -0.53 7.92 -22.24
C ASN A 212 0.88 8.27 -21.78
N VAL A 213 1.62 8.92 -22.67
CA VAL A 213 3.01 9.34 -22.46
C VAL A 213 3.16 10.83 -22.77
N ALA A 214 3.75 11.60 -21.86
CA ALA A 214 3.87 13.06 -22.02
C ALA A 214 4.80 13.49 -23.15
N SER A 215 5.83 12.70 -23.47
CA SER A 215 6.74 12.95 -24.59
C SER A 215 7.28 11.65 -25.15
N ALA A 216 7.35 11.53 -26.47
CA ALA A 216 7.85 10.32 -27.11
C ALA A 216 9.34 10.07 -26.77
N PRO A 217 9.69 8.88 -26.21
CA PRO A 217 11.08 8.51 -25.96
C PRO A 217 11.81 8.18 -27.28
N ALA A 218 13.15 8.09 -27.21
CA ALA A 218 13.98 7.84 -28.38
C ALA A 218 13.76 6.44 -28.97
N GLN A 219 13.65 5.42 -28.12
CA GLN A 219 13.42 4.03 -28.50
C GLN A 219 11.97 3.65 -28.23
N ARG A 220 11.29 3.09 -29.24
CA ARG A 220 9.87 2.72 -29.18
C ARG A 220 9.66 1.42 -29.94
N GLU A 221 9.15 0.43 -29.23
CA GLU A 221 8.69 -0.85 -29.78
C GLU A 221 7.26 -1.03 -29.29
N VAL A 222 6.30 -1.08 -30.22
CA VAL A 222 4.88 -1.11 -29.87
C VAL A 222 4.19 -2.10 -30.77
N GLU A 223 3.69 -3.17 -30.18
CA GLU A 223 2.76 -4.09 -30.80
C GLU A 223 1.36 -3.81 -30.24
N SER A 224 0.42 -3.47 -31.11
CA SER A 224 -0.96 -3.23 -30.66
C SER A 224 -1.99 -3.89 -31.58
N SER A 225 -3.02 -4.45 -30.97
CA SER A 225 -4.13 -5.10 -31.67
C SER A 225 -5.46 -4.76 -31.00
N GLY A 226 -6.53 -4.56 -31.78
CA GLY A 226 -7.85 -4.15 -31.28
C GLY A 226 -7.80 -2.82 -30.55
N GLY A 227 -8.30 -1.73 -31.14
CA GLY A 227 -8.55 -0.41 -30.50
C GLY A 227 -7.41 0.26 -29.72
N SER A 228 -6.26 -0.38 -29.56
CA SER A 228 -5.27 -0.08 -28.54
C SER A 228 -4.26 0.91 -29.09
N VAL A 229 -3.91 1.89 -28.26
CA VAL A 229 -3.16 3.05 -28.73
C VAL A 229 -2.19 3.54 -27.66
N VAL A 230 -1.01 3.94 -28.12
CA VAL A 230 -0.07 4.74 -27.33
C VAL A 230 -0.22 6.20 -27.75
N HIS A 231 -0.69 7.04 -26.83
CA HIS A 231 -0.82 8.47 -27.01
C HIS A 231 0.43 9.20 -26.53
N TYR A 232 1.06 9.92 -27.43
CA TYR A 232 2.15 10.84 -27.11
C TYR A 232 1.63 12.27 -27.15
N SER A 233 1.66 12.96 -26.01
CA SER A 233 1.37 14.39 -25.99
C SER A 233 2.41 15.14 -26.83
N LYS A 234 1.97 15.92 -27.82
CA LYS A 234 2.85 16.82 -28.57
C LYS A 234 3.22 18.00 -27.67
N LYS A 235 4.51 18.32 -27.61
CA LYS A 235 4.97 19.64 -27.15
C LYS A 235 4.69 20.70 -28.20
#